data_AF-A0A9P5DUM2-F1
#
_entry.id   AF-A0A9P5DUM2-F1
#
_cell.length_a   1.000
_cell.length_b   1.000
_cell.length_c   1.000
_cell.angle_alpha   90.00
_cell.angle_beta   90.00
_cell.angle_gamma   90.00
#
_symmetry.space_group_name_H-M   'P 1'
#
loop_
_entity.id
_entity.type
_entity.pdbx_description
1 polymer ?
#
loop_
_entity_poly.entity_id
_entity_poly.type
_entity_poly.pdbx_seq_one_letter_code
_entity_poly.pdbx_strand_id
1 'polypeptide(L)'
;MSTVNIVKYYFHPRNIPATEERMRQLIALAYQTARDKELYPKAVFVRSEVHFTTTINGRRQKDPRGAHVTFSYKTQDSLGRETHVSCHGYVKDPQTLEYAGATHADEKPDSTMKSSGKPVWPSESQLWEAPEIGYGHLPPK
;
A
#
# COMPACT_ATOMS: atom_id res chain seq x y z
N MET A 1 4.30 5.03 -27.26
CA MET A 1 4.29 3.60 -26.87
C MET A 1 3.67 3.51 -25.49
N SER A 2 2.64 2.68 -25.27
CA SER A 2 2.11 2.44 -23.93
C SER A 2 3.02 1.42 -23.24
N THR A 3 3.67 1.81 -22.14
CA THR A 3 4.44 0.90 -21.29
C THR A 3 3.51 0.31 -20.23
N VAL A 4 3.35 -1.02 -20.24
CA VAL A 4 2.61 -1.72 -19.19
C VAL A 4 3.46 -1.70 -17.92
N ASN A 5 2.92 -1.17 -16.82
CA ASN A 5 3.54 -1.28 -15.51
C ASN A 5 2.96 -2.50 -14.79
N ILE A 6 3.76 -3.55 -14.68
CA ILE A 6 3.43 -4.74 -13.88
C ILE A 6 3.77 -4.42 -12.42
N VAL A 7 2.80 -4.62 -11.53
CA VAL A 7 2.94 -4.36 -10.10
C VAL A 7 2.55 -5.61 -9.33
N LYS A 8 3.44 -6.05 -8.43
CA LYS A 8 3.14 -7.12 -7.49
C LYS A 8 2.38 -6.58 -6.29
N TYR A 9 1.28 -7.23 -5.92
CA TYR A 9 0.52 -6.89 -4.72
C TYR A 9 0.64 -8.00 -3.70
N TYR A 10 1.01 -7.62 -2.50
CA TYR A 10 1.11 -8.53 -1.37
C TYR A 10 0.09 -8.13 -0.32
N PHE A 11 -0.52 -9.12 0.33
CA PHE A 11 -1.39 -8.93 1.48
C PHE A 11 -0.78 -9.54 2.72
N HIS A 12 -1.03 -8.89 3.86
CA HIS A 12 -0.69 -9.50 5.14
C HIS A 12 -1.59 -10.74 5.32
N PRO A 13 -1.08 -11.90 5.79
CA PRO A 13 -1.88 -13.14 5.84
C PRO A 13 -3.18 -13.04 6.64
N ARG A 14 -3.24 -12.12 7.61
CA ARG A 14 -4.45 -11.86 8.42
C ARG A 14 -5.49 -10.94 7.73
N ASN A 15 -5.13 -10.34 6.60
CA ASN A 15 -5.93 -9.35 5.88
C ASN A 15 -6.09 -9.75 4.40
N ILE A 16 -6.07 -11.06 4.11
CA ILE A 16 -6.38 -11.54 2.76
C ILE A 16 -7.86 -11.24 2.49
N PRO A 17 -8.20 -10.55 1.39
CA PRO A 17 -9.59 -10.21 1.10
C PRO A 17 -10.43 -11.47 0.88
N ALA A 18 -11.64 -11.51 1.44
CA ALA A 18 -12.54 -12.66 1.32
C ALA A 18 -13.19 -12.77 -0.07
N THR A 19 -13.26 -11.67 -0.83
CA THR A 19 -13.88 -11.63 -2.15
C THR A 19 -12.94 -10.99 -3.17
N GLU A 20 -13.09 -11.38 -4.44
CA GLU A 20 -12.34 -10.76 -5.54
C GLU A 20 -12.64 -9.26 -5.68
N GLU A 21 -13.89 -8.85 -5.46
CA GLU A 21 -14.28 -7.45 -5.51
C GLU A 21 -13.51 -6.63 -4.48
N ARG A 22 -13.46 -7.09 -3.23
CA ARG A 22 -12.73 -6.41 -2.16
C ARG A 22 -11.23 -6.36 -2.45
N MET A 23 -10.68 -7.45 -3.00
CA MET A 23 -9.29 -7.48 -3.45
C MET A 23 -9.03 -6.41 -4.52
N ARG A 24 -9.88 -6.31 -5.54
CA ARG A 24 -9.75 -5.30 -6.60
C ARG A 24 -9.85 -3.88 -6.06
N GLN A 25 -10.77 -3.62 -5.12
CA GLN A 25 -10.88 -2.30 -4.46
C GLN A 25 -9.61 -1.93 -3.69
N LEU A 26 -9.08 -2.85 -2.88
CA LEU A 26 -7.86 -2.63 -2.11
C LEU A 26 -6.64 -2.43 -3.01
N ILE A 27 -6.52 -3.22 -4.08
CA ILE A 27 -5.45 -3.09 -5.07
C ILE A 27 -5.55 -1.75 -5.81
N ALA A 28 -6.74 -1.33 -6.23
CA ALA A 28 -6.96 -0.03 -6.86
C ALA A 28 -6.57 1.13 -5.92
N LEU A 29 -7.00 1.08 -4.66
CA LEU A 29 -6.64 2.07 -3.65
C LEU A 29 -5.12 2.08 -3.39
N ALA A 30 -4.50 0.91 -3.29
CA ALA A 30 -3.06 0.76 -3.07
C ALA A 30 -2.26 1.39 -4.22
N TYR A 31 -2.67 1.13 -5.46
CA TYR A 31 -2.06 1.70 -6.66
C TYR A 31 -2.19 3.22 -6.71
N GLN A 32 -3.40 3.75 -6.49
CA GLN A 32 -3.64 5.20 -6.45
C GLN A 32 -2.83 5.88 -5.34
N THR A 33 -2.77 5.27 -4.16
CA THR A 33 -1.97 5.77 -3.03
C THR A 33 -0.49 5.83 -3.39
N ALA A 34 0.07 4.80 -4.02
CA ALA A 34 1.47 4.82 -4.45
C ALA A 34 1.72 5.84 -5.58
N ARG A 35 0.72 6.06 -6.46
CA ARG A 35 0.75 7.01 -7.58
C ARG A 35 0.52 8.47 -7.20
N ASP A 36 0.09 8.78 -5.98
CA ASP A 36 -0.17 10.15 -5.51
C ASP A 36 1.03 11.09 -5.75
N LYS A 37 2.25 10.56 -5.69
CA LYS A 37 3.50 11.28 -5.98
C LYS A 37 4.05 11.06 -7.40
N GLU A 38 3.20 10.67 -8.34
CA GLU A 38 3.55 10.34 -9.74
C GLU A 38 4.60 9.22 -9.90
N LEU A 39 4.78 8.37 -8.88
CA LEU A 39 5.76 7.28 -8.86
C LEU A 39 5.23 6.02 -9.54
N TYR A 40 6.08 5.19 -10.15
CA TYR A 40 5.65 3.91 -10.72
C TYR A 40 6.01 2.76 -9.76
N PRO A 41 5.08 2.29 -8.91
CA PRO A 41 5.39 1.20 -7.99
C PRO A 41 5.65 -0.10 -8.77
N LYS A 42 6.53 -0.94 -8.22
CA LYS A 42 6.82 -2.31 -8.69
C LYS A 42 6.29 -3.36 -7.73
N ALA A 43 6.22 -3.02 -6.45
CA ALA A 43 5.60 -3.86 -5.43
C ALA A 43 4.81 -2.97 -4.45
N VAL A 44 3.63 -3.44 -4.04
CA VAL A 44 2.82 -2.80 -2.99
C VAL A 44 2.38 -3.86 -2.00
N PHE A 45 2.62 -3.59 -0.72
CA PHE A 45 2.20 -4.42 0.40
C PHE A 45 1.02 -3.76 1.11
N VAL A 46 -0.14 -4.42 1.06
CA VAL A 46 -1.37 -4.08 1.79
C VAL A 46 -1.26 -4.60 3.23
N ARG A 47 -1.01 -3.66 4.15
CA ARG A 47 -0.64 -3.99 5.53
C ARG A 47 -1.83 -4.14 6.47
N SER A 48 -2.97 -3.59 6.10
CA SER A 48 -4.18 -3.55 6.92
C SER A 48 -5.42 -3.67 6.05
N GLU A 49 -6.56 -3.94 6.69
CA GLU A 49 -7.86 -3.52 6.16
C GLU A 49 -8.11 -2.04 6.48
N VAL A 50 -9.26 -1.51 6.03
CA VAL A 50 -9.70 -0.14 6.38
C VAL A 50 -9.87 0.00 7.89
N HIS A 51 -9.33 1.08 8.46
CA HIS A 51 -9.42 1.37 9.89
C HIS A 51 -9.31 2.88 10.17
N PHE A 52 -9.55 3.28 11.42
CA PHE A 52 -9.68 4.68 11.83
C PHE A 52 -8.59 5.15 12.81
N THR A 53 -7.59 4.33 13.09
CA THR A 53 -6.61 4.62 14.14
C THR A 53 -5.20 4.63 13.59
N THR A 54 -4.38 5.59 14.01
CA THR A 54 -2.95 5.61 13.72
C THR A 54 -2.14 5.86 15.00
N THR A 55 -0.82 5.84 14.90
CA THR A 55 0.08 6.18 16.00
C THR A 55 0.56 7.61 15.83
N ILE A 56 0.20 8.48 16.79
CA ILE A 56 0.64 9.88 16.85
C ILE A 56 1.38 10.07 18.15
N ASN A 57 2.61 10.61 18.11
CA ASN A 57 3.47 10.80 19.28
C ASN A 57 3.60 9.52 20.15
N GLY A 58 3.76 8.36 19.49
CA GLY A 58 3.92 7.06 20.15
C GLY A 58 2.66 6.44 20.73
N ARG A 59 1.48 7.09 20.62
CA ARG A 59 0.21 6.58 21.13
C ARG A 59 -0.75 6.24 20.00
N ARG A 60 -1.40 5.07 20.09
CA ARG A 60 -2.46 4.69 19.16
C ARG A 60 -3.72 5.48 19.50
N GLN A 61 -4.24 6.21 18.52
CA GLN A 61 -5.43 7.05 18.67
C GLN A 61 -6.19 7.16 17.35
N LYS A 62 -7.37 7.79 17.36
CA LYS A 62 -8.13 8.08 16.14
C LYS A 62 -7.31 8.96 15.21
N ASP A 63 -7.25 8.58 13.94
CA ASP A 63 -6.59 9.36 12.91
C ASP A 63 -7.46 10.59 12.57
N PRO A 64 -6.94 11.83 12.70
CA PRO A 64 -7.70 13.03 12.40
C PRO A 64 -8.11 13.15 10.92
N ARG A 65 -7.45 12.40 10.02
CA ARG A 65 -7.79 12.36 8.58
C ARG A 65 -8.81 11.27 8.24
N GLY A 66 -9.23 10.48 9.22
CA GLY A 66 -10.35 9.54 9.08
C GLY A 66 -9.96 8.13 8.64
N ALA A 67 -10.88 7.48 7.91
CA ALA A 67 -10.75 6.10 7.48
C ALA A 67 -9.62 5.95 6.46
N HIS A 68 -8.78 4.94 6.64
CA HIS A 68 -7.68 4.67 5.73
C HIS A 68 -7.25 3.22 5.73
N VAL A 69 -6.47 2.86 4.70
CA VAL A 69 -5.73 1.62 4.63
C VAL A 69 -4.24 1.94 4.69
N THR A 70 -3.48 1.14 5.45
CA THR A 70 -2.02 1.27 5.51
C THR A 70 -1.39 0.41 4.42
N PHE A 71 -0.48 1.03 3.67
CA PHE A 71 0.31 0.37 2.65
C PHE A 71 1.81 0.57 2.90
N SER A 72 2.61 -0.26 2.25
CA SER A 72 3.99 0.08 1.90
C SER A 72 4.20 -0.18 0.42
N TYR A 73 5.06 0.57 -0.25
CA TYR A 73 5.39 0.32 -1.66
C TYR A 73 6.88 0.47 -1.93
N LYS A 74 7.28 -0.09 -3.07
CA LYS A 74 8.62 0.03 -3.64
C LYS A 74 8.54 0.49 -5.08
N THR A 75 9.38 1.43 -5.47
CA THR A 75 9.68 1.73 -6.87
C THR A 75 10.82 0.83 -7.35
N GLN A 76 11.22 0.95 -8.62
CA GLN A 76 12.40 0.26 -9.14
C GLN A 76 13.67 0.61 -8.34
N ASP A 77 13.84 1.88 -7.96
CA ASP A 77 15.00 2.33 -7.21
C ASP A 77 14.97 1.82 -5.76
N SER A 78 13.79 1.81 -5.13
CA SER A 78 13.65 1.28 -3.77
C SER A 78 13.96 -0.22 -3.71
N LEU A 79 13.63 -0.99 -4.77
CA LEU A 79 14.04 -2.39 -4.90
C LEU A 79 15.56 -2.55 -4.92
N GLY A 80 16.25 -1.76 -5.74
CA GLY A 80 17.73 -1.80 -5.83
C GLY A 80 18.45 -1.37 -4.55
N ARG A 81 17.79 -0.59 -3.69
CA ARG A 81 18.33 -0.11 -2.40
C ARG A 81 17.80 -0.86 -1.18
N GLU A 82 16.96 -1.87 -1.35
CA GLU A 82 16.32 -2.62 -0.25
C GLU A 82 15.60 -1.69 0.75
N THR A 83 14.82 -0.77 0.19
CA THR A 83 14.04 0.22 0.96
C THR A 83 12.57 0.18 0.57
N HIS A 84 11.73 0.80 1.40
CA HIS A 84 10.33 1.00 1.11
C HIS A 84 9.81 2.31 1.71
N VAL A 85 8.67 2.76 1.17
CA VAL A 85 7.89 3.87 1.73
C VAL A 85 6.63 3.30 2.35
N SER A 86 6.27 3.75 3.57
CA SER A 86 4.96 3.45 4.16
C SER A 86 4.02 4.62 3.95
N CYS A 87 2.76 4.33 3.66
CA CYS A 87 1.75 5.34 3.41
C CYS A 87 0.39 4.94 3.96
N HIS A 88 -0.48 5.93 4.09
CA HIS A 88 -1.92 5.72 4.27
C HIS A 88 -2.63 6.17 3.01
N GLY A 89 -3.52 5.33 2.49
CA GLY A 89 -4.53 5.75 1.51
C GLY A 89 -5.82 6.02 2.23
N TYR A 90 -6.21 7.29 2.31
CA TYR A 90 -7.45 7.72 2.95
C TYR A 90 -8.62 7.53 1.99
N VAL A 91 -9.79 7.23 2.55
CA VAL A 91 -11.00 6.98 1.78
C VAL A 91 -12.15 7.86 2.27
N LYS A 92 -13.04 8.24 1.35
CA LYS A 92 -14.26 8.99 1.68
C LYS A 92 -15.29 8.09 2.35
N ASP A 93 -15.34 6.83 1.94
CA ASP A 93 -16.23 5.81 2.47
C ASP A 93 -15.49 4.46 2.68
N PRO A 94 -15.58 3.84 3.88
CA PRO A 94 -14.88 2.59 4.18
C PRO A 94 -15.31 1.37 3.36
N GLN A 95 -16.53 1.36 2.81
CA GLN A 95 -17.06 0.22 2.06
C GLN A 95 -16.60 0.27 0.61
N THR A 96 -16.79 1.40 -0.05
CA THR A 96 -16.46 1.62 -1.47
C THR A 96 -14.96 1.85 -1.70
N LEU A 97 -14.22 2.28 -0.68
CA LEU A 97 -12.81 2.66 -0.75
C LEU A 97 -12.52 3.78 -1.77
N GLU A 98 -13.49 4.68 -1.99
CA GLU A 98 -13.28 5.85 -2.83
C GLU A 98 -12.13 6.70 -2.28
N TYR A 99 -11.10 6.90 -3.09
CA TYR A 99 -9.87 7.59 -2.69
C TYR A 99 -10.10 9.06 -2.30
N ALA A 100 -9.54 9.45 -1.17
CA ALA A 100 -9.61 10.82 -0.63
C ALA A 100 -8.24 11.52 -0.55
N GLY A 101 -7.14 10.81 -0.81
CA GLY A 101 -5.77 11.34 -0.70
C GLY A 101 -4.85 10.41 0.06
N ALA A 102 -3.56 10.77 0.16
CA ALA A 102 -2.56 9.95 0.84
C ALA A 102 -1.67 10.74 1.82
N THR A 103 -0.94 9.99 2.64
CA THR A 103 0.27 10.46 3.35
C THR A 103 1.39 9.48 3.10
N HIS A 104 2.61 9.97 2.98
CA HIS A 104 3.80 9.15 2.76
C HIS A 104 4.81 9.48 3.86
N ALA A 105 5.26 8.47 4.57
CA ALA A 105 6.41 8.59 5.45
C ALA A 105 7.70 8.71 4.62
N ASP A 106 8.79 9.06 5.30
CA ASP A 106 10.12 8.95 4.71
C ASP A 106 10.43 7.49 4.35
N GLU A 107 11.25 7.35 3.31
CA GLU A 107 11.77 6.06 2.89
C GLU A 107 12.68 5.49 3.97
N LYS A 108 12.62 4.17 4.16
CA LYS A 108 13.35 3.46 5.20
C LYS A 108 13.83 2.09 4.71
N PRO A 109 14.89 1.53 5.32
CA PRO A 109 15.35 0.18 5.01
C PRO A 109 14.27 -0.88 5.25
N ASP A 110 14.28 -1.95 4.47
CA ASP A 110 13.39 -3.10 4.67
C ASP A 110 13.59 -3.78 6.02
N SER A 111 14.79 -3.69 6.58
CA SER A 111 15.13 -4.16 7.92
C SER A 111 14.43 -3.38 9.05
N THR A 112 13.70 -2.30 8.73
CA THR A 112 12.96 -1.53 9.73
C THR A 112 11.93 -2.39 10.44
N MET A 113 12.02 -2.43 11.78
CA MET A 113 11.12 -3.20 12.64
C MET A 113 9.98 -2.35 13.17
N LYS A 114 8.81 -2.96 13.32
CA LYS A 114 7.72 -2.45 14.16
C LYS A 114 8.13 -2.58 15.62
N SER A 115 7.46 -1.83 16.50
CA SER A 115 7.59 -2.00 17.96
C SER A 115 7.29 -3.43 18.44
N SER A 116 6.52 -4.20 17.66
CA SER A 116 6.25 -5.62 17.93
C SER A 116 7.40 -6.57 17.57
N GLY A 117 8.56 -6.07 17.13
CA GLY A 117 9.70 -6.87 16.68
C GLY A 117 9.52 -7.56 15.33
N LYS A 118 8.47 -7.21 14.57
CA LYS A 118 8.22 -7.75 13.22
C LYS A 118 8.64 -6.74 12.16
N PRO A 119 9.18 -7.17 11.01
CA PRO A 119 9.56 -6.25 9.94
C PRO A 119 8.34 -5.48 9.42
N VAL A 120 8.55 -4.22 9.05
CA VAL A 120 7.55 -3.40 8.36
C VAL A 120 7.29 -3.96 6.95
N TRP A 121 8.35 -4.44 6.28
CA TRP A 121 8.32 -5.18 5.02
C TRP A 121 8.83 -6.62 5.25
N PRO A 122 7.93 -7.60 5.50
CA PRO A 122 8.30 -9.00 5.66
C PRO A 122 8.87 -9.63 4.38
N SER A 123 9.49 -10.81 4.51
CA SER A 123 9.88 -11.58 3.32
C SER A 123 8.65 -12.05 2.55
N GLU A 124 8.78 -12.21 1.24
CA GLU A 124 7.66 -12.61 0.37
C GLU A 124 7.03 -13.95 0.78
N SER A 125 7.83 -14.89 1.31
CA SER A 125 7.36 -16.16 1.88
C SER A 125 6.39 -16.03 3.07
N GLN A 126 6.32 -14.85 3.69
CA GLN A 126 5.42 -14.55 4.80
C GLN A 126 4.18 -13.75 4.35
N LEU A 127 4.06 -13.47 3.06
CA LEU A 127 3.00 -12.67 2.48
C LEU A 127 2.17 -13.52 1.53
N TRP A 128 0.92 -13.10 1.30
CA TRP A 128 0.10 -13.66 0.24
C TRP A 128 0.22 -12.77 -1.00
N GLU A 129 0.76 -13.31 -2.08
CA GLU A 129 0.83 -12.62 -3.38
C GLU A 129 -0.53 -12.73 -4.08
N ALA A 130 -1.11 -11.58 -4.40
CA ALA A 130 -2.33 -11.51 -5.18
C ALA A 130 -2.02 -11.88 -6.65
N PRO A 131 -3.02 -12.34 -7.42
CA PRO A 131 -2.86 -12.57 -8.85
C PRO A 131 -2.25 -11.36 -9.56
N GLU A 132 -1.38 -11.59 -10.55
CA GLU A 132 -0.74 -10.51 -11.29
C GLU A 132 -1.79 -9.62 -11.99
N ILE A 133 -1.67 -8.31 -11.80
CA ILE A 133 -2.51 -7.29 -12.44
C ILE A 133 -1.60 -6.32 -13.18
N GLY A 134 -1.78 -6.24 -14.50
CA GLY A 134 -1.10 -5.26 -15.36
C GLY A 134 -1.85 -3.93 -15.35
N TYR A 135 -1.12 -2.82 -15.16
CA TYR A 135 -1.65 -1.47 -15.31
C TYR A 135 -1.16 -0.85 -16.61
N GLY A 136 -2.09 -0.47 -17.48
CA GLY A 136 -1.81 0.28 -18.70
C GLY A 136 -1.90 1.77 -18.46
N HIS A 137 -0.87 2.51 -18.87
CA HIS A 137 -0.94 3.97 -18.99
C HIS A 137 -1.22 4.33 -20.44
N LEU A 138 -2.35 4.98 -20.68
CA LEU A 138 -2.64 5.63 -21.95
C LEU A 138 -2.28 7.11 -21.82
N PRO A 139 -1.51 7.70 -22.76
CA PRO A 139 -1.25 9.13 -22.75
C PRO A 139 -2.59 9.89 -22.88
N PRO A 140 -2.70 11.07 -22.24
CA PRO A 140 -3.85 11.95 -22.50
C PRO A 140 -3.89 12.30 -24.00
N LYS A 141 -5.12 12.36 -24.55
CA LYS A 141 -5.37 12.76 -25.94
C LYS A 141 -5.06 14.23 -26.16
#